data_AF-A0A1S3SPB8-F1
#
_entry.id   AF-A0A1S3SPB8-F1
#
_cell.length_a   1.000
_cell.length_b   1.000
_cell.length_c   1.000
_cell.angle_alpha   90.00
_cell.angle_beta   90.00
_cell.angle_gamma   90.00
#
_symmetry.space_group_name_H-M   'P 1'
#
loop_
_entity.id
_entity.type
_entity.pdbx_description
1 polymer ?
#
loop_
_entity_poly.entity_id
_entity_poly.type
_entity_poly.pdbx_seq_one_letter_code
_entity_poly.pdbx_strand_id
1 'polypeptide(L)'
;MRENMSTMVCLKEEEDPGEKLSQDEIISRTKQVIQGLEALKQEHNSILEGLLGTLRCLKREDQGVLVEEKSLMIRKSLEMLELGLSEAQVMMALSGHLTSVESEKQKLRAQVRRLCQENQWLRDELAGTQQKLQKSEQSVAQLEEEKKHLEFMNQLKKYDEDLSPSEEKDSDSSKENLDDLFPDDQDDQPPGIQQPHGSAAAAAAQQGGYEIPARLRTLHNLVIQYASQGRYEVAVPLCKQALEDLEKTSGHNHPDVATMLNILALVYRDQNKYKEAANLLNDALAIREKTLGRDHPAACVSDSTWTSSSLSADSEQQRLGSLSPFRLHVGTRPLQSKVTVGPSVVWWAE
;
A
#
# COMPACT_ATOMS: atom_id res chain seq x y z
N MET A 1 -14.67 -6.87 -34.09
CA MET A 1 -13.43 -7.47 -33.54
C MET A 1 -13.26 -7.07 -32.07
N ARG A 2 -14.14 -7.53 -31.19
CA ARG A 2 -14.00 -7.26 -29.74
C ARG A 2 -14.72 -8.33 -28.92
N GLU A 3 -14.35 -9.58 -29.17
CA GLU A 3 -14.71 -10.71 -28.32
C GLU A 3 -13.42 -11.50 -28.08
N ASN A 4 -12.78 -11.19 -26.96
CA ASN A 4 -11.79 -12.02 -26.28
C ASN A 4 -11.66 -11.44 -24.87
N MET A 5 -12.80 -11.35 -24.17
CA MET A 5 -12.79 -11.26 -22.71
C MET A 5 -12.28 -12.61 -22.24
N SER A 6 -11.02 -12.61 -21.83
CA SER A 6 -10.32 -13.74 -21.23
C SER A 6 -11.17 -14.31 -20.10
N THR A 7 -11.94 -15.35 -20.42
CA THR A 7 -12.54 -16.24 -19.44
C THR A 7 -11.36 -16.89 -18.76
N MET A 8 -10.96 -16.33 -17.61
CA MET A 8 -10.06 -16.99 -16.69
C MET A 8 -10.80 -18.22 -16.19
N VAL A 9 -10.71 -19.30 -16.95
CA VAL A 9 -11.20 -20.62 -16.60
C VAL A 9 -10.51 -20.95 -15.27
N CYS A 10 -11.24 -20.79 -14.18
CA CYS A 10 -10.92 -21.47 -12.93
C CYS A 10 -11.00 -22.95 -13.27
N LEU A 11 -9.86 -23.53 -13.63
CA LEU A 11 -9.69 -24.97 -13.75
C LEU A 11 -10.12 -25.55 -12.41
N LYS A 12 -11.34 -26.11 -12.42
CA LYS A 12 -11.89 -26.91 -11.34
C LYS A 12 -10.98 -28.13 -11.30
N GLU A 13 -10.09 -28.17 -10.32
CA GLU A 13 -9.22 -29.32 -10.06
C GLU A 13 -10.17 -30.52 -9.87
N GLU A 14 -10.31 -31.38 -10.88
CA GLU A 14 -11.08 -32.62 -10.76
C GLU A 14 -10.28 -33.56 -9.86
N GLU A 15 -10.71 -33.67 -8.62
CA GLU A 15 -10.18 -34.61 -7.65
C GLU A 15 -10.66 -36.03 -8.01
N ASP A 16 -9.77 -36.77 -8.66
CA ASP A 16 -9.92 -38.19 -8.98
C ASP A 16 -10.09 -39.06 -7.71
N PRO A 17 -11.19 -39.85 -7.58
CA PRO A 17 -11.55 -40.58 -6.37
C PRO A 17 -10.87 -41.96 -6.33
N GLY A 18 -9.54 -41.97 -6.30
CA GLY A 18 -8.80 -43.09 -5.71
C GLY A 18 -8.59 -42.79 -4.24
N GLU A 19 -8.66 -43.78 -3.35
CA GLU A 19 -8.32 -43.69 -1.92
C GLU A 19 -6.87 -43.18 -1.74
N LYS A 20 -6.67 -41.88 -1.92
CA LYS A 20 -5.43 -41.18 -1.66
C LYS A 20 -5.39 -41.06 -0.14
N LEU A 21 -4.43 -41.76 0.47
CA LEU A 21 -4.00 -41.49 1.83
C LEU A 21 -3.94 -39.97 2.02
N SER A 22 -4.69 -39.47 3.00
CA SER A 22 -4.69 -38.04 3.30
C SER A 22 -3.25 -37.59 3.55
N GLN A 23 -2.90 -36.39 3.09
CA GLN A 23 -1.57 -35.81 3.33
C GLN A 23 -1.20 -35.86 4.82
N ASP A 24 -2.17 -35.65 5.71
CA ASP A 24 -1.99 -35.74 7.17
C ASP A 24 -1.68 -37.16 7.63
N GLU A 25 -2.30 -38.16 6.99
CA GLU A 25 -2.05 -39.57 7.29
C GLU A 25 -0.66 -40.01 6.80
N ILE A 26 -0.23 -39.51 5.64
CA ILE A 26 1.13 -39.72 5.13
C ILE A 26 2.15 -39.10 6.11
N ILE A 27 1.95 -37.85 6.52
CA ILE A 27 2.85 -37.17 7.47
C ILE A 27 2.89 -37.92 8.82
N SER A 28 1.74 -38.35 9.33
CA SER A 28 1.64 -39.13 10.56
C SER A 28 2.41 -40.45 10.47
N ARG A 29 2.21 -41.20 9.38
CA ARG A 29 2.93 -42.46 9.11
C ARG A 29 4.43 -42.22 8.95
N THR A 30 4.85 -41.20 8.20
CA THR A 30 6.27 -40.83 8.03
C THR A 30 6.91 -40.48 9.37
N LYS A 31 6.20 -39.76 10.25
CA LYS A 31 6.68 -39.45 11.60
C LYS A 31 6.86 -40.70 12.46
N GLN A 32 5.93 -41.65 12.39
CA GLN A 32 6.05 -42.94 13.08
C GLN A 32 7.25 -43.76 12.55
N VAL A 33 7.46 -43.75 11.22
CA VAL A 33 8.63 -44.40 10.60
C VAL A 33 9.94 -43.78 11.08
N ILE A 34 10.03 -42.45 11.15
CA ILE A 34 11.22 -41.75 11.68
C ILE A 34 11.51 -42.19 13.11
N GLN A 35 10.50 -42.18 13.99
CA GLN A 35 10.66 -42.60 15.40
C GLN A 35 11.10 -44.07 15.51
N GLY A 36 10.52 -44.96 14.70
CA GLY A 36 10.90 -46.38 14.67
C GLY A 36 12.34 -46.60 14.18
N LEU A 37 12.74 -45.87 13.13
CA LEU A 37 14.10 -45.93 12.59
C LEU A 37 15.14 -45.34 13.57
N GLU A 38 14.81 -44.27 14.29
CA GLU A 38 15.66 -43.70 15.34
C GLU A 38 15.87 -44.67 16.51
N ALA A 39 14.80 -45.34 16.96
CA ALA A 39 14.89 -46.35 18.00
C ALA A 39 15.76 -47.54 17.55
N LEU A 40 15.55 -48.04 16.33
CA LEU A 40 16.33 -49.14 15.76
C LEU A 40 17.80 -48.75 15.54
N LYS A 41 18.08 -47.49 15.17
CA LYS A 41 19.43 -46.96 15.08
C LYS A 41 20.11 -46.94 16.46
N GLN A 42 19.40 -46.52 17.50
CA GLN A 42 19.91 -46.48 18.87
C GLN A 42 20.25 -47.88 19.39
N GLU A 43 19.39 -48.87 19.11
CA GLU A 43 19.66 -50.28 19.45
C GLU A 43 20.90 -50.81 18.72
N HIS A 44 21.00 -50.62 17.40
CA HIS A 44 22.17 -51.04 16.64
C HIS A 44 23.48 -50.38 17.11
N ASN A 45 23.43 -49.10 17.51
CA ASN A 45 24.58 -48.41 18.11
C ASN A 45 24.96 -49.05 19.46
N SER A 46 23.99 -49.35 20.33
CA SER A 46 24.27 -50.00 21.61
C SER A 46 24.87 -51.40 21.43
N ILE A 47 24.37 -52.18 20.46
CA ILE A 47 24.94 -53.49 20.11
C ILE A 47 26.36 -53.33 19.57
N LEU A 48 26.59 -52.35 18.69
CA LEU A 48 27.92 -52.07 18.13
C LEU A 48 28.93 -51.69 19.23
N GLU A 49 28.53 -50.81 20.16
CA GLU A 49 29.34 -50.44 21.32
C GLU A 49 29.67 -51.66 22.20
N GLY A 50 28.69 -52.53 22.43
CA GLY A 50 28.87 -53.79 23.16
C GLY A 50 29.88 -54.71 22.48
N LEU A 51 29.76 -54.92 21.16
CA LEU A 51 30.67 -55.76 20.36
C LEU A 51 32.09 -55.19 20.32
N LEU A 52 32.23 -53.87 20.16
CA LEU A 52 33.54 -53.19 20.22
C LEU A 52 34.16 -53.26 21.62
N GLY A 53 33.34 -53.26 22.67
CA GLY A 53 33.77 -53.54 24.04
C GLY A 53 34.28 -54.97 24.19
N THR A 54 33.58 -55.96 23.61
CA THR A 54 34.00 -57.37 23.67
C THR A 54 35.29 -57.61 22.89
N LEU A 55 35.43 -57.00 21.71
CA LEU A 55 36.65 -57.02 20.89
C LEU A 55 37.87 -56.50 21.67
N ARG A 56 37.71 -55.41 22.42
CA ARG A 56 38.78 -54.85 23.27
C ARG A 56 39.24 -55.80 24.38
N CYS A 57 38.38 -56.70 24.85
CA CYS A 57 38.68 -57.63 25.94
C CYS A 57 39.22 -58.99 25.45
N LEU A 58 39.06 -59.32 24.16
CA LEU A 58 39.45 -60.60 23.58
C LEU A 58 40.96 -60.66 23.29
N LYS A 59 41.64 -61.65 23.87
CA LYS A 59 43.09 -61.91 23.69
C LYS A 59 43.41 -63.05 22.70
N ARG A 60 42.41 -63.80 22.22
CA ARG A 60 42.57 -64.91 21.25
C ARG A 60 42.06 -64.48 19.87
N GLU A 61 42.90 -64.65 18.86
CA GLU A 61 42.66 -64.22 17.48
C GLU A 61 41.38 -64.84 16.87
N ASP A 62 41.10 -66.13 17.12
CA ASP A 62 39.96 -66.83 16.49
C ASP A 62 38.56 -66.34 16.92
N GLN A 63 38.41 -65.81 18.14
CA GLN A 63 37.13 -65.25 18.62
C GLN A 63 36.95 -63.78 18.20
N GLY A 64 38.03 -63.09 17.86
CA GLY A 64 37.99 -61.69 17.39
C GLY A 64 37.38 -61.57 15.99
N VAL A 65 37.72 -62.48 15.08
CA VAL A 65 37.27 -62.43 13.67
C VAL A 65 35.75 -62.45 13.56
N LEU A 66 35.05 -63.33 14.28
CA LEU A 66 33.59 -63.40 14.26
C LEU A 66 32.92 -62.13 14.82
N VAL A 67 33.51 -61.53 15.87
CA VAL A 67 32.99 -60.29 16.46
C VAL A 67 33.23 -59.11 15.52
N GLU A 68 34.35 -59.09 14.81
CA GLU A 68 34.65 -58.13 13.75
C GLU A 68 33.65 -58.23 12.60
N GLU A 69 33.36 -59.43 12.09
CA GLU A 69 32.35 -59.64 11.04
C GLU A 69 30.96 -59.17 11.47
N LYS A 70 30.53 -59.50 12.71
CA LYS A 70 29.26 -59.01 13.26
C LYS A 70 29.23 -57.49 13.39
N SER A 71 30.34 -56.88 13.83
CA SER A 71 30.44 -55.42 13.92
C SER A 71 30.35 -54.74 12.56
N LEU A 72 30.91 -55.34 11.50
CA LEU A 72 30.81 -54.86 10.13
C LEU A 72 29.38 -54.94 9.60
N MET A 73 28.67 -56.03 9.89
CA MET A 73 27.25 -56.17 9.51
C MET A 73 26.37 -55.12 10.17
N ILE A 74 26.60 -54.82 11.45
CA ILE A 74 25.84 -53.78 12.16
C ILE A 74 26.17 -52.39 11.62
N ARG A 75 27.43 -52.09 11.28
CA ARG A 75 27.77 -50.81 10.61
C ARG A 75 27.04 -50.64 9.28
N LYS A 76 27.00 -51.69 8.45
CA LYS A 76 26.22 -51.66 7.19
C LYS A 76 24.73 -51.44 7.44
N SER A 77 24.17 -52.06 8.49
CA SER A 77 22.78 -51.83 8.88
C SER A 77 22.54 -50.38 9.33
N LEU A 78 23.47 -49.78 10.08
CA LEU A 78 23.39 -48.38 10.51
C LEU A 78 23.42 -47.42 9.31
N GLU A 79 24.29 -47.66 8.33
CA GLU A 79 24.34 -46.86 7.09
C GLU A 79 22.98 -46.89 6.34
N MET A 80 22.35 -48.07 6.24
CA MET A 80 21.03 -48.20 5.63
C MET A 80 19.93 -47.47 6.42
N LEU A 81 19.99 -47.51 7.75
CA LEU A 81 19.04 -46.79 8.61
C LEU A 81 19.21 -45.27 8.51
N GLU A 82 20.45 -44.79 8.40
CA GLU A 82 20.74 -43.36 8.22
C GLU A 82 20.25 -42.84 6.88
N LEU A 83 20.40 -43.62 5.80
CA LEU A 83 19.82 -43.30 4.50
C LEU A 83 18.28 -43.22 4.59
N GLY A 84 17.63 -44.24 5.16
CA GLY A 84 16.17 -44.26 5.33
C GLY A 84 15.64 -43.10 6.18
N LEU A 85 16.36 -42.72 7.24
CA LEU A 85 16.03 -41.53 8.05
C LEU A 85 16.15 -40.24 7.23
N SER A 86 17.22 -40.10 6.44
CA SER A 86 17.42 -38.92 5.60
C SER A 86 16.32 -38.76 4.54
N GLU A 87 15.88 -39.86 3.93
CA GLU A 87 14.77 -39.88 2.97
C GLU A 87 13.44 -39.48 3.62
N ALA A 88 13.13 -40.04 4.79
CA ALA A 88 11.93 -39.70 5.54
C ALA A 88 11.93 -38.23 6.01
N GLN A 89 13.09 -37.70 6.40
CA GLN A 89 13.25 -36.29 6.75
C GLN A 89 13.01 -35.36 5.55
N VAL A 90 13.46 -35.76 4.36
CA VAL A 90 13.18 -35.04 3.11
C VAL A 90 11.68 -35.05 2.79
N MET A 91 10.99 -36.18 2.98
CA MET A 91 9.53 -36.24 2.82
C MET A 91 8.80 -35.26 3.75
N MET A 92 9.22 -35.19 5.03
CA MET A 92 8.68 -34.23 5.99
C MET A 92 8.93 -32.78 5.56
N ALA A 93 10.16 -32.45 5.16
CA ALA A 93 10.51 -31.11 4.67
C ALA A 93 9.69 -30.72 3.43
N LEU A 94 9.53 -31.64 2.47
CA LEU A 94 8.74 -31.43 1.27
C LEU A 94 7.28 -31.14 1.61
N SER A 95 6.69 -31.85 2.58
CA SER A 95 5.32 -31.58 3.04
C SER A 95 5.17 -30.16 3.64
N GLY A 96 6.18 -29.68 4.38
CA GLY A 96 6.22 -28.32 4.89
C GLY A 96 6.31 -27.27 3.78
N HIS A 97 7.16 -27.49 2.78
CA HIS A 97 7.25 -26.60 1.63
C HIS A 97 5.96 -26.59 0.81
N LEU A 98 5.32 -27.74 0.60
CA LEU A 98 4.06 -27.86 -0.12
C LEU A 98 2.95 -27.05 0.57
N THR A 99 2.77 -27.22 1.88
CA THR A 99 1.76 -26.46 2.65
C THR A 99 2.02 -24.95 2.62
N SER A 100 3.29 -24.52 2.66
CA SER A 100 3.64 -23.10 2.50
C SER A 100 3.21 -22.56 1.14
N VAL A 101 3.57 -23.26 0.06
CA VAL A 101 3.21 -22.87 -1.32
C VAL A 101 1.70 -22.88 -1.53
N GLU A 102 0.98 -23.84 -0.97
CA GLU A 102 -0.49 -23.88 -1.02
C GLU A 102 -1.12 -22.68 -0.32
N SER A 103 -0.58 -22.28 0.84
CA SER A 103 -1.06 -21.10 1.56
C SER A 103 -0.81 -19.80 0.77
N GLU A 104 0.33 -19.70 0.08
CA GLU A 104 0.64 -18.56 -0.80
C GLU A 104 -0.27 -18.53 -2.03
N LYS A 105 -0.50 -19.69 -2.66
CA LYS A 105 -1.46 -19.87 -3.76
C LYS A 105 -2.86 -19.40 -3.34
N GLN A 106 -3.30 -19.75 -2.13
CA GLN A 106 -4.60 -19.30 -1.59
C GLN A 106 -4.67 -17.78 -1.38
N LYS A 107 -3.60 -17.17 -0.84
CA LYS A 107 -3.51 -15.71 -0.66
C LYS A 107 -3.57 -14.97 -2.00
N LEU A 108 -2.80 -15.41 -2.99
CA LEU A 108 -2.81 -14.83 -4.34
C LEU A 108 -4.19 -14.98 -5.00
N ARG A 109 -4.82 -16.15 -4.88
CA ARG A 109 -6.21 -16.35 -5.36
C ARG A 109 -7.19 -15.37 -4.72
N ALA A 110 -7.07 -15.10 -3.42
CA ALA A 110 -7.89 -14.11 -2.73
C ALA A 110 -7.61 -12.68 -3.22
N GLN A 111 -6.35 -12.33 -3.46
CA GLN A 111 -5.97 -11.04 -4.00
C GLN A 111 -6.52 -10.82 -5.42
N VAL A 112 -6.41 -11.83 -6.30
CA VAL A 112 -6.99 -11.78 -7.65
C VAL A 112 -8.49 -11.53 -7.57
N ARG A 113 -9.23 -12.24 -6.71
CA ARG A 113 -10.67 -12.00 -6.53
C ARG A 113 -10.98 -10.56 -6.11
N ARG A 114 -10.21 -9.98 -5.18
CA ARG A 114 -10.38 -8.58 -4.76
C ARG A 114 -10.11 -7.61 -5.91
N LEU A 115 -9.02 -7.81 -6.65
CA LEU A 115 -8.69 -6.97 -7.80
C LEU A 115 -9.74 -7.05 -8.91
N CYS A 116 -10.30 -8.24 -9.17
CA CYS A 116 -11.40 -8.38 -10.13
C CYS A 116 -12.66 -7.63 -9.68
N GLN A 117 -13.01 -7.68 -8.39
CA GLN A 117 -14.14 -6.93 -7.83
C GLN A 117 -13.92 -5.41 -7.93
N GLU A 118 -12.72 -4.95 -7.60
CA GLU A 118 -12.35 -3.53 -7.71
C GLU A 118 -12.39 -3.05 -9.17
N ASN A 119 -11.85 -3.84 -10.10
CA ASN A 119 -11.92 -3.53 -11.54
C ASN A 119 -13.38 -3.50 -12.04
N GLN A 120 -14.24 -4.40 -11.57
CA GLN A 120 -15.65 -4.37 -11.92
C GLN A 120 -16.32 -3.10 -11.39
N TRP A 121 -16.09 -2.77 -10.12
CA TRP A 121 -16.61 -1.56 -9.50
C TRP A 121 -16.15 -0.29 -10.22
N LEU A 122 -14.87 -0.18 -10.59
CA LEU A 122 -14.34 0.94 -11.35
C LEU A 122 -14.98 1.07 -12.74
N ARG A 123 -15.28 -0.05 -13.40
CA ARG A 123 -15.99 -0.04 -14.69
C ARG A 123 -17.43 0.44 -14.53
N ASP A 124 -18.11 0.01 -13.48
CA ASP A 124 -19.48 0.42 -13.18
C ASP A 124 -19.55 1.92 -12.81
N GLU A 125 -18.59 2.41 -12.02
CA GLU A 125 -18.48 3.83 -11.67
C GLU A 125 -18.16 4.67 -12.91
N LEU A 126 -17.23 4.23 -13.76
CA LEU A 126 -16.93 4.90 -15.02
C LEU A 126 -18.17 4.95 -15.93
N ALA A 127 -18.90 3.84 -16.07
CA ALA A 127 -20.14 3.81 -16.84
C ALA A 127 -21.20 4.78 -16.26
N GLY A 128 -21.30 4.85 -14.93
CA GLY A 128 -22.19 5.78 -14.24
C GLY A 128 -21.84 7.25 -14.50
N THR A 129 -20.55 7.61 -14.44
CA THR A 129 -20.09 8.97 -14.77
C THR A 129 -20.32 9.33 -16.24
N GLN A 130 -20.06 8.39 -17.16
CA GLN A 130 -20.29 8.60 -18.59
C GLN A 130 -21.78 8.80 -18.91
N GLN A 131 -22.67 8.06 -18.24
CA GLN A 131 -24.12 8.24 -18.40
C GLN A 131 -24.56 9.62 -17.89
N LYS A 132 -24.02 10.11 -16.76
CA LYS A 132 -24.32 11.45 -16.24
C LYS A 132 -23.86 12.54 -17.21
N LEU A 133 -22.65 12.39 -17.76
CA LEU A 133 -22.12 13.30 -18.78
C LEU A 133 -23.05 13.36 -19.99
N GLN A 134 -23.43 12.21 -20.55
CA GLN A 134 -24.32 12.13 -21.71
C GLN A 134 -25.69 12.80 -21.43
N LYS A 135 -26.26 12.61 -20.23
CA LYS A 135 -27.51 13.29 -19.84
C LYS A 135 -27.34 14.81 -19.75
N SER A 136 -26.22 15.28 -19.21
CA SER A 136 -25.93 16.72 -19.16
C SER A 136 -25.73 17.32 -20.55
N GLU A 137 -25.05 16.61 -21.46
CA GLU A 137 -24.88 17.02 -22.86
C GLU A 137 -26.22 17.12 -23.59
N GLN A 138 -27.11 16.14 -23.39
CA GLN A 138 -28.47 16.19 -23.94
C GLN A 138 -29.26 17.38 -23.41
N SER A 139 -29.16 17.66 -22.11
CA SER A 139 -29.82 18.83 -21.51
C SER A 139 -29.26 20.15 -22.05
N VAL A 140 -27.94 20.25 -22.26
CA VAL A 140 -27.32 21.43 -22.87
C VAL A 140 -27.80 21.63 -24.31
N ALA A 141 -27.86 20.55 -25.10
CA ALA A 141 -28.37 20.63 -26.47
C ALA A 141 -29.84 21.11 -26.53
N GLN A 142 -30.69 20.63 -25.62
CA GLN A 142 -32.08 21.10 -25.49
C GLN A 142 -32.14 22.59 -25.16
N LEU A 143 -31.36 23.04 -24.18
CA LEU A 143 -31.30 24.46 -23.79
C LEU A 143 -30.76 25.34 -24.93
N GLU A 144 -29.81 24.85 -25.73
CA GLU A 144 -29.32 25.57 -26.91
C GLU A 144 -30.38 25.73 -27.99
N GLU A 145 -31.22 24.70 -28.20
CA GLU A 145 -32.37 24.78 -29.12
C GLU A 145 -33.43 25.77 -28.62
N GLU A 146 -33.78 25.71 -27.34
CA GLU A 146 -34.71 26.66 -26.71
C GLU A 146 -34.18 28.10 -26.79
N LYS A 147 -32.88 28.29 -26.52
CA LYS A 147 -32.23 29.60 -26.67
C LYS A 147 -32.33 30.11 -28.10
N LYS A 148 -32.01 29.27 -29.10
CA LYS A 148 -32.15 29.64 -30.53
C LYS A 148 -33.60 29.99 -30.87
N HIS A 149 -34.57 29.26 -30.34
CA HIS A 149 -35.99 29.53 -30.55
C HIS A 149 -36.40 30.88 -29.94
N LEU A 150 -35.95 31.18 -28.72
CA LEU A 150 -36.20 32.47 -28.06
C LEU A 150 -35.54 33.63 -28.79
N GLU A 151 -34.30 33.46 -29.27
CA GLU A 151 -33.59 34.45 -30.08
C GLU A 151 -34.35 34.75 -31.38
N PHE A 152 -34.86 33.71 -32.05
CA PHE A 152 -35.71 33.87 -33.24
C PHE A 152 -37.00 34.64 -32.93
N MET A 153 -37.69 34.29 -31.84
CA MET A 153 -38.91 35.00 -31.41
C MET A 153 -38.62 36.47 -31.05
N ASN A 154 -37.47 36.77 -30.46
CA ASN A 154 -37.05 38.12 -30.15
C ASN A 154 -36.77 38.94 -31.43
N GLN A 155 -36.08 38.33 -32.41
CA GLN A 155 -35.86 38.95 -33.72
C GLN A 155 -37.18 39.26 -34.43
N LEU A 156 -38.14 38.33 -34.41
CA LEU A 156 -39.46 38.54 -35.03
C LEU A 156 -40.22 39.72 -34.39
N LYS A 157 -40.23 39.80 -33.05
CA LYS A 157 -40.83 40.94 -32.34
C LYS A 157 -40.20 42.29 -32.72
N LYS A 158 -38.88 42.32 -32.91
CA LYS A 158 -38.17 43.54 -33.31
C LYS A 158 -38.59 44.02 -34.71
N TYR A 159 -38.84 43.11 -35.64
CA TYR A 159 -39.35 43.46 -36.97
C TYR A 159 -40.82 43.91 -36.94
N ASP A 160 -41.66 43.35 -36.06
CA ASP A 160 -43.03 43.83 -35.85
C ASP A 160 -43.08 45.24 -35.24
N GLU A 161 -42.10 45.60 -34.38
CA GLU A 161 -41.90 46.98 -33.90
C GLU A 161 -41.49 47.94 -35.02
N ASP A 162 -40.59 47.52 -35.92
CA ASP A 162 -40.10 48.33 -37.04
C ASP A 162 -41.12 48.49 -38.20
N LEU A 163 -42.17 47.64 -38.25
CA LEU A 163 -43.24 47.70 -39.25
C LEU A 163 -44.43 48.60 -38.82
N SER A 164 -44.36 49.24 -37.66
CA SER A 164 -45.38 50.19 -37.20
C SER A 164 -44.83 51.63 -37.15
N PRO A 165 -45.02 52.45 -38.20
CA PRO A 165 -44.77 53.88 -38.10
C PRO A 165 -45.93 54.54 -37.35
N SER A 166 -45.67 54.90 -36.10
CA SER A 166 -46.26 56.03 -35.34
C SER A 166 -47.78 56.12 -35.24
N GLU A 167 -48.31 56.07 -34.01
CA GLU A 167 -49.05 57.24 -33.48
C GLU A 167 -48.66 57.44 -32.01
N GLU A 168 -48.12 58.63 -31.73
CA GLU A 168 -48.03 59.16 -30.38
C GLU A 168 -49.43 59.26 -29.79
N LYS A 169 -49.61 58.78 -28.56
CA LYS A 169 -50.66 59.29 -27.69
C LYS A 169 -50.20 59.28 -26.25
N ASP A 170 -49.82 60.47 -25.79
CA ASP A 170 -49.81 60.84 -24.39
C ASP A 170 -51.11 60.40 -23.72
N SER A 171 -50.99 59.63 -22.63
CA SER A 171 -51.99 59.63 -21.58
C SER A 171 -51.30 59.50 -20.22
N ASP A 172 -50.88 60.65 -19.72
CA ASP A 172 -50.82 60.92 -18.29
C ASP A 172 -52.23 60.70 -17.70
N SER A 173 -52.37 59.72 -16.80
CA SER A 173 -53.50 59.60 -15.89
C SER A 173 -53.19 58.60 -14.76
N SER A 174 -52.89 59.18 -13.60
CA SER A 174 -53.45 58.75 -12.32
C SER A 174 -52.90 57.47 -11.68
N LYS A 175 -51.81 57.65 -10.93
CA LYS A 175 -51.81 57.55 -9.46
C LYS A 175 -52.98 56.74 -8.85
N GLU A 176 -52.79 55.45 -8.60
CA GLU A 176 -53.50 54.76 -7.50
C GLU A 176 -52.56 53.80 -6.78
N ASN A 177 -52.40 54.08 -5.48
CA ASN A 177 -51.90 53.15 -4.47
C ASN A 177 -52.84 51.95 -4.40
N LEU A 178 -52.31 50.73 -4.47
CA LEU A 178 -52.99 49.57 -3.90
C LEU A 178 -51.95 48.67 -3.23
N ASP A 179 -51.32 49.27 -2.23
CA ASP A 179 -50.87 48.53 -1.06
C ASP A 179 -52.10 48.14 -0.23
N ASP A 180 -51.97 47.02 0.46
CA ASP A 180 -52.85 46.51 1.52
C ASP A 180 -54.00 45.61 1.05
N LEU A 181 -53.77 44.29 1.15
CA LEU A 181 -54.66 43.35 1.83
C LEU A 181 -53.89 42.04 2.08
N PHE A 182 -53.25 42.00 3.24
CA PHE A 182 -52.75 40.80 3.93
C PHE A 182 -53.77 39.64 3.93
N PRO A 183 -53.29 38.39 3.91
CA PRO A 183 -53.61 37.55 5.07
C PRO A 183 -52.37 37.23 5.92
N ASP A 184 -52.34 37.82 7.11
CA ASP A 184 -51.72 37.23 8.29
C ASP A 184 -52.68 36.13 8.77
N ASP A 185 -52.21 34.88 8.82
CA ASP A 185 -52.72 33.92 9.80
C ASP A 185 -51.52 33.29 10.51
N GLN A 186 -51.51 33.55 11.81
CA GLN A 186 -50.59 33.11 12.83
C GLN A 186 -50.74 31.61 13.15
N ASP A 187 -49.60 31.03 13.55
CA ASP A 187 -49.40 29.89 14.47
C ASP A 187 -49.87 28.48 14.00
N ASP A 188 -48.99 27.47 13.87
CA ASP A 188 -48.21 26.82 14.94
C ASP A 188 -46.81 26.30 14.48
N GLN A 189 -45.74 26.83 15.13
CA GLN A 189 -44.55 26.21 15.77
C GLN A 189 -43.88 24.84 15.34
N PRO A 190 -42.60 24.57 15.72
CA PRO A 190 -41.38 24.29 14.88
C PRO A 190 -40.92 22.80 14.96
N PRO A 191 -39.64 22.34 14.70
CA PRO A 191 -38.34 22.96 14.34
C PRO A 191 -37.60 22.27 13.14
N GLY A 192 -36.45 22.68 12.59
CA GLY A 192 -35.45 23.71 12.87
C GLY A 192 -34.21 23.52 11.95
N ILE A 193 -33.21 24.40 12.13
CA ILE A 193 -31.82 24.37 11.62
C ILE A 193 -31.52 25.27 10.38
N GLN A 194 -31.38 26.57 10.68
CA GLN A 194 -30.22 27.45 10.44
C GLN A 194 -29.33 27.26 9.20
N GLN A 195 -29.28 28.31 8.37
CA GLN A 195 -28.03 28.87 7.83
C GLN A 195 -27.86 30.30 8.34
N PRO A 196 -26.63 30.78 8.63
CA PRO A 196 -26.37 32.20 8.77
C PRO A 196 -25.52 32.74 7.60
N HIS A 197 -26.00 33.84 7.04
CA HIS A 197 -25.17 34.84 6.36
C HIS A 197 -24.32 35.61 7.38
N GLY A 198 -23.12 36.03 6.99
CA GLY A 198 -22.30 36.94 7.77
C GLY A 198 -21.13 37.49 6.95
N SER A 199 -21.21 38.80 6.68
CA SER A 199 -20.34 39.62 5.84
C SER A 199 -18.97 39.94 6.43
N ALA A 200 -18.11 40.43 5.52
CA ALA A 200 -16.80 41.03 5.67
C ALA A 200 -16.51 41.88 6.94
N ALA A 201 -15.20 41.91 7.24
CA ALA A 201 -14.43 42.85 8.08
C ALA A 201 -14.20 42.46 9.56
N ALA A 202 -13.07 41.78 9.80
CA ALA A 202 -12.28 41.96 11.02
C ALA A 202 -10.80 41.71 10.72
N ALA A 203 -10.00 42.77 10.84
CA ALA A 203 -8.56 42.69 10.92
C ALA A 203 -8.14 42.19 12.31
N ALA A 204 -7.01 41.48 12.35
CA ALA A 204 -6.16 41.18 13.50
C ALA A 204 -6.68 40.21 14.58
N ALA A 205 -5.81 39.21 14.84
CA ALA A 205 -5.72 38.35 16.01
C ALA A 205 -6.78 37.25 16.17
N GLN A 206 -6.46 36.04 15.68
CA GLN A 206 -6.96 34.82 16.31
C GLN A 206 -5.92 33.68 16.18
N GLN A 207 -5.32 33.33 17.32
CA GLN A 207 -4.66 32.06 17.54
C GLN A 207 -5.68 30.91 17.42
N GLY A 208 -5.24 29.77 16.89
CA GLY A 208 -5.81 28.46 17.20
C GLY A 208 -6.57 27.80 16.05
N GLY A 209 -5.90 26.86 15.37
CA GLY A 209 -6.56 25.82 14.57
C GLY A 209 -6.22 25.81 13.09
N TYR A 210 -4.92 25.74 12.72
CA TYR A 210 -4.58 25.32 11.35
C TYR A 210 -4.86 23.82 11.22
N GLU A 211 -6.06 23.48 10.75
CA GLU A 211 -6.43 22.10 10.45
C GLU A 211 -5.69 21.63 9.19
N ILE A 212 -4.98 20.51 9.29
CA ILE A 212 -4.28 19.89 8.17
C ILE A 212 -5.32 19.57 7.08
N PRO A 213 -5.17 20.08 5.84
CA PRO A 213 -6.08 19.79 4.75
C PRO A 213 -6.38 18.30 4.63
N ALA A 214 -7.65 17.94 4.42
CA ALA A 214 -8.07 16.54 4.34
C ALA A 214 -7.27 15.74 3.29
N ARG A 215 -6.82 16.39 2.21
CA ARG A 215 -5.92 15.84 1.18
C ARG A 215 -4.56 15.40 1.73
N LEU A 216 -3.96 16.17 2.64
CA LEU A 216 -2.69 15.82 3.27
C LEU A 216 -2.86 14.68 4.27
N ARG A 217 -3.98 14.68 5.00
CA ARG A 217 -4.30 13.61 5.95
C ARG A 217 -4.52 12.27 5.25
N THR A 218 -5.20 12.26 4.10
CA THR A 218 -5.37 11.02 3.31
C THR A 218 -4.04 10.55 2.71
N LEU A 219 -3.22 11.48 2.20
CA LEU A 219 -1.89 11.16 1.69
C LEU A 219 -0.97 10.60 2.78
N HIS A 220 -1.01 11.19 3.98
CA HIS A 220 -0.28 10.70 5.16
C HIS A 220 -0.64 9.25 5.51
N ASN A 221 -1.93 8.94 5.58
CA ASN A 221 -2.40 7.58 5.90
C ASN A 221 -1.96 6.57 4.84
N LEU A 222 -2.01 6.95 3.57
CA LEU A 222 -1.58 6.10 2.46
C LEU A 222 -0.07 5.81 2.53
N VAL A 223 0.71 6.83 2.88
CA VAL A 223 2.18 6.74 3.01
C VAL A 223 2.58 5.84 4.19
N ILE A 224 1.91 5.97 5.35
CA ILE A 224 2.12 5.06 6.48
C ILE A 224 1.78 3.62 6.09
N GLN A 225 0.68 3.42 5.36
CA GLN A 225 0.29 2.10 4.91
C GLN A 225 1.34 1.49 3.98
N TYR A 226 1.91 2.25 3.04
CA TYR A 226 2.99 1.76 2.18
C TYR A 226 4.31 1.53 2.93
N ALA A 227 4.64 2.37 3.92
CA ALA A 227 5.80 2.19 4.79
C ALA A 227 5.69 0.88 5.60
N SER A 228 4.52 0.59 6.18
CA SER A 228 4.27 -0.65 6.92
C SER A 228 4.39 -1.93 6.07
N GLN A 229 4.23 -1.80 4.74
CA GLN A 229 4.38 -2.89 3.77
C GLN A 229 5.82 -3.00 3.21
N GLY A 230 6.75 -2.15 3.65
CA GLY A 230 8.13 -2.11 3.15
C GLY A 230 8.27 -1.59 1.70
N ARG A 231 7.21 -0.99 1.12
CA ARG A 231 7.20 -0.52 -0.27
C ARG A 231 7.65 0.93 -0.39
N TYR A 232 8.87 1.21 0.07
CA TYR A 232 9.45 2.56 0.10
C TYR A 232 9.68 3.16 -1.29
N GLU A 233 9.95 2.32 -2.31
CA GLU A 233 10.14 2.71 -3.71
C GLU A 233 8.92 3.41 -4.33
N VAL A 234 7.72 3.20 -3.78
CA VAL A 234 6.48 3.84 -4.23
C VAL A 234 6.08 5.00 -3.32
N ALA A 235 6.32 4.89 -2.02
CA ALA A 235 5.96 5.92 -1.05
C ALA A 235 6.77 7.22 -1.21
N VAL A 236 8.08 7.11 -1.43
CA VAL A 236 8.98 8.27 -1.58
C VAL A 236 8.64 9.14 -2.80
N PRO A 237 8.51 8.60 -4.03
CA PRO A 237 8.17 9.44 -5.19
C PRO A 237 6.78 10.07 -5.07
N LEU A 238 5.84 9.38 -4.43
CA LEU A 238 4.47 9.89 -4.22
C LEU A 238 4.46 11.08 -3.24
N CYS A 239 5.26 11.02 -2.17
CA CYS A 239 5.49 12.16 -1.29
C CYS A 239 6.19 13.33 -1.99
N LYS A 240 7.20 13.05 -2.82
CA LYS A 240 7.94 14.10 -3.56
C LYS A 240 7.06 14.81 -4.58
N GLN A 241 6.25 14.07 -5.33
CA GLN A 241 5.30 14.65 -6.27
C GLN A 241 4.28 15.54 -5.56
N ALA A 242 3.73 15.08 -4.43
CA ALA A 242 2.81 15.87 -3.63
C ALA A 242 3.48 17.16 -3.09
N LEU A 243 4.75 17.09 -2.68
CA LEU A 243 5.53 18.23 -2.24
C LEU A 243 5.73 19.26 -3.37
N GLU A 244 6.12 18.81 -4.57
CA GLU A 244 6.30 19.69 -5.73
C GLU A 244 4.99 20.38 -6.15
N ASP A 245 3.86 19.67 -6.10
CA ASP A 245 2.54 20.23 -6.39
C ASP A 245 2.16 21.31 -5.37
N LEU A 246 2.49 21.10 -4.10
CA LEU A 246 2.25 22.05 -3.00
C LEU A 246 3.16 23.27 -3.10
N GLU A 247 4.43 23.09 -3.44
CA GLU A 247 5.36 24.19 -3.67
C GLU A 247 4.94 25.07 -4.85
N LYS A 248 4.41 24.47 -5.93
CA LYS A 248 3.88 25.21 -7.10
C LYS A 248 2.61 25.98 -6.80
N THR A 249 1.72 25.43 -5.97
CA THR A 249 0.40 26.02 -5.70
C THR A 249 0.39 27.03 -4.57
N SER A 250 1.12 26.74 -3.49
CA SER A 250 1.06 27.51 -2.24
C SER A 250 2.38 28.20 -1.85
N GLY A 251 3.47 27.90 -2.56
CA GLY A 251 4.81 28.41 -2.29
C GLY A 251 5.51 27.69 -1.14
N HIS A 252 6.85 27.74 -1.13
CA HIS A 252 7.69 26.98 -0.20
C HIS A 252 7.52 27.38 1.28
N ASN A 253 6.95 28.56 1.56
CA ASN A 253 6.71 29.03 2.92
C ASN A 253 5.33 28.64 3.47
N HIS A 254 4.57 27.74 2.83
CA HIS A 254 3.24 27.37 3.32
C HIS A 254 3.31 26.30 4.44
N PRO A 255 2.47 26.37 5.50
CA PRO A 255 2.43 25.34 6.55
C PRO A 255 2.11 23.91 6.06
N ASP A 256 1.49 23.78 4.89
CA ASP A 256 1.26 22.49 4.25
C ASP A 256 2.55 21.85 3.69
N VAL A 257 3.47 22.67 3.18
CA VAL A 257 4.79 22.21 2.72
C VAL A 257 5.58 21.66 3.90
N ALA A 258 5.56 22.35 5.04
CA ALA A 258 6.17 21.85 6.28
C ALA A 258 5.56 20.53 6.76
N THR A 259 4.24 20.38 6.62
CA THR A 259 3.55 19.13 6.99
C THR A 259 3.95 17.99 6.06
N MET A 260 4.11 18.24 4.76
CA MET A 260 4.59 17.23 3.80
C MET A 260 6.06 16.85 3.98
N LEU A 261 6.93 17.81 4.28
CA LEU A 261 8.33 17.55 4.61
C LEU A 261 8.45 16.65 5.85
N ASN A 262 7.59 16.87 6.86
CA ASN A 262 7.52 16.02 8.04
C ASN A 262 7.06 14.59 7.71
N ILE A 263 6.07 14.42 6.82
CA ILE A 263 5.61 13.10 6.36
C ILE A 263 6.75 12.37 5.62
N LEU A 264 7.49 13.07 4.78
CA LEU A 264 8.63 12.51 4.06
C LEU A 264 9.77 12.10 5.03
N ALA A 265 10.03 12.90 6.06
CA ALA A 265 11.02 12.58 7.09
C ALA A 265 10.69 11.29 7.85
N LEU A 266 9.40 11.03 8.15
CA LEU A 266 8.96 9.78 8.77
C LEU A 266 9.25 8.56 7.87
N VAL A 267 9.01 8.68 6.57
CA VAL A 267 9.29 7.61 5.60
C VAL A 267 10.80 7.33 5.50
N TYR A 268 11.64 8.36 5.60
CA TYR A 268 13.10 8.18 5.62
C TYR A 268 13.61 7.59 6.94
N ARG A 269 12.96 7.90 8.06
CA ARG A 269 13.24 7.26 9.36
C ARG A 269 12.96 5.76 9.30
N ASP A 270 11.84 5.36 8.72
CA ASP A 270 11.46 3.96 8.58
C ASP A 270 12.37 3.19 7.58
N GLN A 271 13.13 3.92 6.75
CA GLN A 271 14.21 3.39 5.89
C GLN A 271 15.60 3.40 6.56
N ASN A 272 15.71 3.76 7.85
CA ASN A 272 16.97 3.91 8.59
C ASN A 272 17.90 5.02 8.03
N LYS A 273 17.39 5.96 7.23
CA LYS A 273 18.15 7.10 6.65
C LYS A 273 18.00 8.35 7.51
N TYR A 274 18.50 8.27 8.74
CA TYR A 274 18.31 9.32 9.75
C TYR A 274 18.90 10.69 9.38
N LYS A 275 20.01 10.74 8.63
CA LYS A 275 20.65 12.01 8.20
C LYS A 275 19.79 12.78 7.21
N GLU A 276 19.15 12.09 6.26
CA GLU A 276 18.26 12.72 5.28
C GLU A 276 16.95 13.16 5.94
N ALA A 277 16.42 12.35 6.86
CA ALA A 277 15.25 12.70 7.66
C ALA A 277 15.49 13.96 8.53
N ALA A 278 16.70 14.12 9.08
CA ALA A 278 17.07 15.28 9.89
C ALA A 278 17.04 16.59 9.11
N ASN A 279 17.63 16.59 7.92
CA ASN A 279 17.67 17.77 7.07
C ASN A 279 16.25 18.21 6.68
N LEU A 280 15.41 17.26 6.28
CA LEU A 280 14.01 17.53 5.91
C LEU A 280 13.17 18.05 7.08
N LEU A 281 13.43 17.56 8.29
CA LEU A 281 12.72 18.03 9.47
C LEU A 281 13.18 19.43 9.90
N ASN A 282 14.48 19.72 9.81
CA ASN A 282 15.02 21.06 10.06
C ASN A 282 14.43 22.08 9.06
N ASP A 283 14.30 21.70 7.78
CA ASP A 283 13.64 22.55 6.78
C ASP A 283 12.16 22.78 7.11
N ALA A 284 11.44 21.74 7.54
CA ALA A 284 10.05 21.84 7.98
C ALA A 284 9.88 22.76 9.21
N LEU A 285 10.82 22.68 10.17
CA LEU A 285 10.86 23.53 11.35
C LEU A 285 11.15 24.98 10.98
N ALA A 286 12.12 25.23 10.08
CA ALA A 286 12.43 26.58 9.61
C ALA A 286 11.23 27.25 8.91
N ILE A 287 10.43 26.48 8.16
CA ILE A 287 9.20 26.98 7.54
C ILE A 287 8.12 27.26 8.62
N ARG A 288 7.96 26.39 9.61
CA ARG A 288 7.01 26.57 10.73
C ARG A 288 7.37 27.76 11.62
N GLU A 289 8.65 27.96 11.92
CA GLU A 289 9.13 29.11 12.69
C GLU A 289 8.82 30.44 11.98
N LYS A 290 8.98 30.47 10.65
CA LYS A 290 8.68 31.66 9.83
C LYS A 290 7.17 31.94 9.71
N THR A 291 6.33 30.91 9.77
CA THR A 291 4.89 31.04 9.49
C THR A 291 4.01 31.20 10.73
N LEU A 292 4.32 30.50 11.82
CA LEU A 292 3.45 30.47 13.01
C LEU A 292 4.08 31.12 14.26
N GLY A 293 5.35 31.54 14.21
CA GLY A 293 6.09 31.99 15.39
C GLY A 293 6.39 30.85 16.36
N ARG A 294 7.29 31.08 17.32
CA ARG A 294 7.86 30.05 18.23
C ARG A 294 6.86 29.33 19.16
N ASP A 295 5.59 29.74 19.19
CA ASP A 295 4.63 29.32 20.23
C ASP A 295 3.53 28.34 19.75
N HIS A 296 3.64 27.74 18.56
CA HIS A 296 2.61 26.80 18.08
C HIS A 296 2.84 25.36 18.59
N PRO A 297 1.84 24.68 19.18
CA PRO A 297 1.98 23.35 19.79
C PRO A 297 2.47 22.25 18.82
N ALA A 298 2.23 22.41 17.51
CA ALA A 298 2.72 21.48 16.50
C ALA A 298 4.25 21.54 16.26
N ALA A 299 4.91 22.67 16.56
CA ALA A 299 6.38 22.79 16.48
C ALA A 299 7.05 22.07 17.67
N CYS A 300 6.49 22.22 18.88
CA CYS A 300 6.94 21.51 20.08
C CYS A 300 6.78 19.98 19.97
N VAL A 301 5.70 19.48 19.37
CA VAL A 301 5.49 18.02 19.22
C VAL A 301 6.48 17.41 18.23
N SER A 302 6.80 18.09 17.13
CA SER A 302 7.89 17.62 16.24
C SER A 302 9.24 17.66 16.93
N ASP A 303 9.57 18.72 17.67
CA ASP A 303 10.88 18.85 18.32
C ASP A 303 11.08 17.86 19.49
N SER A 304 10.05 17.62 20.31
CA SER A 304 10.09 16.64 21.42
C SER A 304 10.14 15.17 20.95
N THR A 305 9.45 14.85 19.85
CA THR A 305 9.53 13.50 19.25
C THR A 305 10.85 13.28 18.52
N TRP A 306 11.45 14.32 17.96
CA TRP A 306 12.74 14.26 17.30
C TRP A 306 13.92 14.22 18.26
N THR A 307 13.93 15.04 19.31
CA THR A 307 14.95 15.00 20.38
C THR A 307 14.99 13.62 21.04
N SER A 308 13.83 13.02 21.32
CA SER A 308 13.73 11.64 21.83
C SER A 308 14.27 10.60 20.83
N SER A 309 14.00 10.76 19.54
CA SER A 309 14.47 9.83 18.49
C SER A 309 15.96 10.00 18.15
N SER A 310 16.49 11.23 18.21
CA SER A 310 17.91 11.55 17.99
C SER A 310 18.77 11.03 19.13
N LEU A 311 18.35 11.22 20.39
CA LEU A 311 19.01 10.65 21.57
C LEU A 311 19.06 9.11 21.52
N SER A 312 18.01 8.48 21.00
CA SER A 312 17.96 7.03 20.83
C SER A 312 18.83 6.55 19.65
N ALA A 313 18.89 7.29 18.55
CA ALA A 313 19.68 6.96 17.37
C ALA A 313 21.20 7.17 17.57
N ASP A 314 21.61 8.23 18.27
CA ASP A 314 23.01 8.44 18.66
C ASP A 314 23.49 7.33 19.63
N SER A 315 22.60 6.88 20.52
CA SER A 315 22.86 5.75 21.43
C SER A 315 23.00 4.42 20.68
N GLU A 316 22.20 4.18 19.64
CA GLU A 316 22.30 2.97 18.79
C GLU A 316 23.51 3.00 17.86
N GLN A 317 23.87 4.17 17.30
CA GLN A 317 25.05 4.32 16.45
C GLN A 317 26.37 4.25 17.24
N GLN A 318 26.43 4.76 18.47
CA GLN A 318 27.57 4.51 19.37
C GLN A 318 27.68 3.05 19.80
N ARG A 319 26.54 2.38 20.02
CA ARG A 319 26.52 0.94 20.35
C ARG A 319 27.02 0.07 19.18
N LEU A 320 26.63 0.41 17.94
CA LEU A 320 27.14 -0.25 16.73
C LEU A 320 28.59 0.12 16.37
N GLY A 321 29.05 1.34 16.71
CA GLY A 321 30.44 1.77 16.54
C GLY A 321 31.43 1.14 17.52
N SER A 322 30.96 0.71 18.70
CA SER A 322 31.79 0.00 19.70
C SER A 322 31.95 -1.50 19.44
N LEU A 323 31.17 -2.06 18.49
CA LEU A 323 31.21 -3.46 18.06
C LEU A 323 31.80 -3.56 16.65
N SER A 324 33.11 -3.31 16.52
CA SER A 324 33.93 -3.91 15.45
C SER A 324 35.43 -3.82 15.83
N PRO A 325 36.30 -4.76 15.41
CA PRO A 325 36.16 -5.65 14.27
C PRO A 325 36.40 -7.14 14.60
N PHE A 326 35.46 -8.03 14.27
CA PHE A 326 35.79 -9.43 14.01
C PHE A 326 35.46 -9.79 12.57
N ARG A 327 36.55 -9.98 11.83
CA ARG A 327 36.66 -10.40 10.44
C ARG A 327 36.25 -11.88 10.34
N LEU A 328 35.17 -12.18 9.62
CA LEU A 328 35.01 -13.48 8.97
C LEU A 328 34.41 -13.31 7.57
N HIS A 329 34.96 -14.09 6.65
CA HIS A 329 34.98 -13.89 5.22
C HIS A 329 34.38 -15.12 4.54
N VAL A 330 33.15 -15.03 3.99
CA VAL A 330 32.55 -15.90 2.95
C VAL A 330 31.37 -15.08 2.42
N GLY A 331 31.12 -14.76 1.14
CA GLY A 331 31.50 -15.36 -0.13
C GLY A 331 30.21 -15.63 -0.91
N THR A 332 29.75 -14.72 -1.78
CA THR A 332 28.85 -15.01 -2.91
C THR A 332 28.78 -13.82 -3.88
N ARG A 333 28.68 -14.15 -5.17
CA ARG A 333 29.10 -13.39 -6.37
C ARG A 333 28.16 -12.25 -6.79
N PRO A 334 28.64 -11.22 -7.51
CA PRO A 334 27.79 -10.29 -8.24
C PRO A 334 27.48 -10.83 -9.65
N LEU A 335 26.20 -10.92 -10.02
CA LEU A 335 25.76 -11.05 -11.41
C LEU A 335 25.62 -9.64 -11.99
N GLN A 336 26.61 -9.24 -12.78
CA GLN A 336 26.49 -8.12 -13.72
C GLN A 336 25.66 -8.57 -14.93
N SER A 337 24.59 -7.85 -15.25
CA SER A 337 24.11 -7.74 -16.63
C SER A 337 24.24 -6.28 -17.07
N LYS A 338 25.22 -6.07 -17.96
CA LYS A 338 25.50 -4.85 -18.70
C LYS A 338 24.26 -4.35 -19.46
N VAL A 339 23.96 -3.05 -19.35
CA VAL A 339 23.40 -2.26 -20.47
C VAL A 339 24.51 -1.31 -20.89
N THR A 340 25.15 -1.65 -22.00
CA THR A 340 26.14 -0.84 -22.70
C THR A 340 25.48 0.38 -23.32
N VAL A 341 25.84 1.57 -22.83
CA VAL A 341 25.68 2.84 -23.54
C VAL A 341 26.78 2.89 -24.61
N GLY A 342 26.38 3.01 -25.88
CA GLY A 342 27.27 3.27 -27.02
C GLY A 342 27.05 4.66 -27.61
N PRO A 343 28.06 5.29 -28.22
CA PRO A 343 28.19 6.75 -28.30
C PRO A 343 27.70 7.38 -29.62
N SER A 344 27.46 8.70 -29.53
CA SER A 344 27.23 9.71 -30.57
C SER A 344 27.70 9.41 -32.00
N VAL A 345 26.81 9.66 -32.97
CA VAL A 345 27.14 10.40 -34.22
C VAL A 345 25.91 11.22 -34.66
N VAL A 346 26.10 12.54 -34.64
CA VAL A 346 25.33 13.59 -35.33
C VAL A 346 25.55 13.45 -36.84
N TRP A 347 24.54 13.61 -37.71
CA TRP A 347 24.62 14.34 -39.00
C TRP A 347 23.22 14.58 -39.58
N TRP A 348 23.12 15.65 -40.36
CA TRP A 348 21.96 16.42 -40.80
C TRP A 348 21.22 15.90 -42.06
N ALA A 349 19.99 16.41 -42.20
CA ALA A 349 19.29 16.92 -43.39
C ALA A 349 18.88 15.99 -44.54
N GLU A 350 17.56 15.98 -44.82
CA GLU A 350 17.00 16.58 -46.03
C GLU A 350 15.63 17.20 -45.73
#